data_AF-A0A9D4C648-F1
#
_entry.id   AF-A0A9D4C648-F1
#
_cell.length_a   1.000
_cell.length_b   1.000
_cell.length_c   1.000
_cell.angle_alpha   90.00
_cell.angle_beta   90.00
_cell.angle_gamma   90.00
#
_symmetry.space_group_name_H-M   'P 1'
#
loop_
_entity.id
_entity.type
_entity.pdbx_description
1 polymer ?
#
loop_
_entity_poly.entity_id
_entity_poly.type
_entity_poly.pdbx_seq_one_letter_code
_entity_poly.pdbx_strand_id
1 'polypeptide(L)'
;MADGVFLFFGVKDTKSLDIVQSFTRTFHMPYLSPSTSVWTEKSAAGFEVHMKPDYTFAIIDMILYFGWTKIHYVYDSDEGN
;
A
#
# COMPACT_ATOMS: atom_id res chain seq x y z
N MET A 1 -10.61 27.73 -11.16
CA MET A 1 -9.22 27.79 -10.63
C MET A 1 -9.03 26.55 -9.79
N ALA A 2 -7.88 25.88 -9.89
CA ALA A 2 -7.54 24.78 -8.99
C ALA A 2 -6.95 25.36 -7.69
N ASP A 3 -7.35 24.85 -6.53
CA ASP A 3 -7.09 25.44 -5.21
C ASP A 3 -5.64 25.28 -4.68
N GLY A 4 -4.67 24.93 -5.54
CA GLY A 4 -3.25 24.94 -5.18
C GLY A 4 -2.91 24.13 -3.92
N VAL A 5 -3.46 22.92 -3.80
CA VAL A 5 -3.23 22.05 -2.65
C VAL A 5 -1.78 21.55 -2.58
N PHE A 6 -1.25 21.41 -1.37
CA PHE A 6 0.15 21.00 -1.13
C PHE A 6 0.33 19.50 -0.93
N LEU A 7 -0.74 18.79 -0.56
CA LEU A 7 -0.72 17.34 -0.31
C LEU A 7 -2.13 16.77 -0.51
N PHE A 8 -2.17 15.54 -1.01
CA PHE A 8 -3.38 14.74 -1.09
C PHE A 8 -3.43 13.73 0.05
N PHE A 9 -4.62 13.56 0.64
CA PHE A 9 -4.88 12.53 1.63
C PHE A 9 -6.10 11.73 1.19
N GLY A 10 -6.00 10.41 1.18
CA GLY A 10 -7.12 9.58 0.74
C GLY A 10 -6.86 8.08 0.86
N VAL A 11 -7.94 7.32 0.73
CA VAL A 11 -7.88 5.86 0.63
C VAL A 11 -7.88 5.48 -0.85
N LYS A 12 -6.98 4.59 -1.24
CA LYS A 12 -6.93 4.03 -2.60
C LYS A 12 -7.24 2.54 -2.58
N ASP A 13 -7.93 2.10 -3.62
CA ASP A 13 -8.10 0.68 -3.96
C ASP A 13 -7.00 0.27 -4.96
N THR A 14 -6.73 -1.03 -5.06
CA THR A 14 -5.76 -1.65 -5.99
C THR A 14 -5.98 -1.18 -7.44
N LYS A 15 -7.24 -1.09 -7.87
CA LYS A 15 -7.64 -0.63 -9.22
C LYS A 15 -7.29 0.83 -9.49
N SER A 16 -7.23 1.65 -8.44
CA SER A 16 -6.92 3.09 -8.53
C SER A 16 -5.44 3.41 -8.29
N LEU A 17 -4.65 2.42 -7.90
CA LEU A 17 -3.26 2.59 -7.47
C LEU A 17 -2.38 3.16 -8.58
N ASP A 18 -2.47 2.60 -9.79
CA ASP A 18 -1.66 3.03 -10.94
C ASP A 18 -1.95 4.49 -11.32
N ILE A 19 -3.21 4.92 -11.17
CA ILE A 19 -3.64 6.28 -11.47
C ILE A 19 -3.01 7.23 -10.45
N VAL A 20 -3.20 6.97 -9.15
CA VAL A 20 -2.63 7.81 -8.08
C VAL A 20 -1.12 7.90 -8.22
N GLN A 21 -0.44 6.77 -8.45
CA GLN A 21 1.01 6.72 -8.61
C GLN A 21 1.49 7.50 -9.83
N SER A 22 0.74 7.46 -10.94
CA SER A 22 1.06 8.25 -12.13
C SER A 22 0.93 9.75 -11.85
N PHE A 23 -0.15 10.19 -11.20
CA PHE A 23 -0.37 11.59 -10.87
C PHE A 23 0.68 12.14 -9.89
N THR A 24 0.93 11.43 -8.79
CA THR A 24 1.87 11.86 -7.74
C THR A 24 3.29 11.96 -8.30
N ARG A 25 3.67 11.02 -9.17
CA ARG A 25 4.98 11.01 -9.83
C ARG A 25 5.14 12.11 -10.88
N THR A 26 4.12 12.37 -11.70
CA THR A 26 4.20 13.42 -12.74
C THR A 26 4.24 14.82 -12.12
N PHE A 27 3.38 15.08 -11.13
CA PHE A 27 3.24 16.42 -10.55
C PHE A 27 4.09 16.65 -9.30
N HIS A 28 4.87 15.65 -8.86
CA HIS A 28 5.64 15.71 -7.62
C HIS A 28 4.75 16.04 -6.41
N MET A 29 3.50 15.57 -6.45
CA MET A 29 2.47 15.87 -5.47
C MET A 29 2.48 14.81 -4.38
N PRO A 30 2.75 15.19 -3.11
CA PRO A 30 2.71 14.26 -1.99
C PRO A 30 1.31 13.65 -1.81
N TYR A 31 1.26 12.33 -1.60
CA TYR A 31 0.04 11.58 -1.32
C TYR A 31 0.21 10.73 -0.07
N LEU A 32 -0.65 10.97 0.92
CA LEU A 32 -0.67 10.23 2.18
C LEU A 32 -1.88 9.28 2.20
N SER A 33 -1.62 7.99 2.45
CA SER A 33 -2.66 6.96 2.43
C SER A 33 -2.63 6.08 3.68
N PRO A 34 -3.78 5.77 4.30
CA PRO A 34 -3.89 4.70 5.28
C PRO A 34 -3.96 3.29 4.64
N SER A 35 -3.96 3.18 3.31
CA SER A 35 -4.01 1.89 2.61
C SER A 35 -2.69 1.11 2.71
N THR A 36 -2.74 -0.19 2.36
CA THR A 36 -1.52 -1.01 2.26
C THR A 36 -0.57 -0.47 1.18
N SER A 37 0.73 -0.60 1.41
CA SER A 37 1.74 -0.36 0.38
C SER A 37 1.89 -1.61 -0.47
N VAL A 38 1.70 -1.51 -1.78
CA VAL A 38 2.12 -2.57 -2.69
C VAL A 38 3.65 -2.48 -2.81
N TRP A 39 4.34 -3.52 -2.34
CA TRP A 39 5.79 -3.66 -2.47
C TRP A 39 6.15 -3.97 -3.92
N THR A 40 6.09 -2.96 -4.77
CA THR A 40 6.69 -3.04 -6.11
C THR A 40 8.13 -2.57 -5.99
N GLU A 41 9.09 -3.31 -6.54
CA GLU A 41 10.53 -2.93 -6.59
C GLU A 41 10.77 -1.54 -7.21
N LYS A 42 9.77 -0.97 -7.91
CA LYS A 42 9.76 0.40 -8.46
C LYS A 42 9.32 1.49 -7.47
N SER A 43 8.92 1.15 -6.24
CA SER A 43 8.42 2.09 -5.22
C SER A 43 9.51 2.80 -4.42
N ALA A 44 10.80 2.53 -4.70
CA ALA A 44 11.92 3.10 -3.97
C ALA A 44 12.09 4.64 -4.13
N ALA A 45 11.37 5.28 -5.06
CA ALA A 45 11.39 6.73 -5.25
C ALA A 45 10.03 7.26 -5.74
N GLY A 46 9.13 7.57 -4.80
CA GLY A 46 7.81 8.15 -5.10
C GLY A 46 7.41 9.25 -4.12
N PHE A 47 6.35 9.99 -4.46
CA PHE A 47 5.73 11.03 -3.63
C PHE A 47 4.61 10.45 -2.74
N GLU A 48 4.72 9.19 -2.33
CA GLU A 48 3.67 8.50 -1.57
C GLU A 48 4.16 8.10 -0.18
N VAL A 49 3.32 8.31 0.83
CA VAL A 49 3.53 7.84 2.20
C VAL A 49 2.36 6.94 2.58
N HIS A 50 2.67 5.68 2.89
CA HIS A 50 1.69 4.70 3.34
C HIS A 50 1.79 4.54 4.86
N MET A 51 0.66 4.69 5.55
CA MET A 51 0.61 4.62 7.01
C MET A 51 0.32 3.21 7.54
N LYS A 52 -0.21 2.30 6.71
CA LYS A 52 -0.41 0.89 7.11
C LYS A 52 0.96 0.18 7.09
N PRO A 53 1.44 -0.33 8.23
CA PRO A 53 2.68 -1.08 8.26
C PRO A 53 2.52 -2.42 7.55
N ASP A 54 3.62 -2.96 7.04
CA ASP A 54 3.65 -4.33 6.53
C ASP A 54 3.47 -5.33 7.69
N TYR A 55 2.46 -6.18 7.56
CA TYR A 55 2.09 -7.20 8.53
C TYR A 55 2.48 -8.62 8.09
N THR A 56 3.11 -8.76 6.92
CA THR A 56 3.53 -10.07 6.37
C THR A 56 4.43 -10.82 7.35
N PHE A 57 5.43 -10.13 7.92
CA PHE A 57 6.32 -10.73 8.92
C PHE A 57 5.59 -11.10 10.22
N ALA A 58 4.64 -10.29 10.67
CA ALA A 58 3.85 -10.60 11.86
C ALA A 58 3.00 -11.87 11.68
N ILE A 59 2.46 -12.11 10.48
CA ILE A 59 1.75 -13.35 10.16
C ILE A 59 2.70 -14.54 10.19
N ILE A 60 3.89 -14.42 9.58
CA ILE A 60 4.91 -15.48 9.59
C ILE A 60 5.31 -15.82 11.03
N ASP A 61 5.55 -14.82 11.86
CA ASP A 61 5.92 -15.02 13.26
C ASP A 61 4.84 -15.78 14.04
N MET A 62 3.55 -15.50 13.80
CA MET A 62 2.46 -16.25 14.42
C MET A 62 2.45 -17.72 13.98
N ILE A 63 2.66 -17.99 12.69
CA ILE A 63 2.70 -19.36 12.17
C ILE A 63 3.82 -20.17 12.84
N LEU A 64 5.00 -19.56 12.97
CA LEU A 64 6.16 -20.18 13.62
C LEU A 64 5.92 -20.36 15.12
N TYR A 65 5.36 -19.35 15.80
CA TYR A 65 5.06 -19.38 17.22
C TYR A 65 4.08 -20.51 17.59
N PHE A 66 3.03 -20.71 16.80
CA PHE A 66 2.05 -21.77 17.05
C PHE A 66 2.45 -23.14 16.46
N GLY A 67 3.58 -23.22 15.75
CA GLY A 67 4.07 -24.47 15.16
C GLY A 67 3.10 -25.08 14.13
N TRP A 68 2.36 -24.26 13.40
CA TRP A 68 1.39 -24.75 12.42
C TRP A 68 2.10 -25.44 11.25
N THR A 69 1.81 -26.73 11.06
CA THR A 69 2.38 -27.56 9.98
C THR A 69 1.48 -27.64 8.75
N LYS A 70 0.19 -27.32 8.90
CA LYS A 70 -0.80 -27.25 7.81
C LYS A 70 -1.70 -26.04 8.03
N ILE A 71 -1.86 -25.22 7.00
CA ILE A 71 -2.62 -23.96 7.05
C ILE A 71 -3.47 -23.87 5.78
N HIS A 72 -4.71 -23.42 5.94
CA HIS A 72 -5.55 -23.00 4.83
C HIS A 72 -5.54 -21.48 4.77
N TYR A 73 -4.99 -20.93 3.70
CA TYR A 73 -4.90 -19.48 3.49
C TYR A 73 -6.00 -19.03 2.53
N VAL A 74 -6.94 -18.23 3.04
CA VAL A 74 -7.99 -17.58 2.25
C VAL A 74 -7.61 -16.13 2.11
N TYR A 75 -7.54 -15.64 0.87
CA TYR A 75 -7.15 -14.27 0.55
C TYR A 75 -8.20 -13.60 -0.32
N ASP A 76 -8.25 -12.28 -0.22
CA ASP A 76 -9.05 -11.42 -1.10
C ASP A 76 -8.14 -10.81 -2.15
N SER A 77 -8.60 -10.78 -3.41
CA SER A 77 -7.87 -10.19 -4.52
C SER A 77 -7.92 -8.66 -4.50
N ASP A 78 -8.92 -8.08 -3.83
CA ASP A 78 -9.04 -6.62 -3.69
C ASP A 78 -7.97 -6.06 -2.72
N GLU A 79 -7.38 -6.86 -1.84
CA GLU A 79 -6.35 -6.39 -0.91
C GLU A 79 -4.95 -6.27 -1.56
N GLY A 80 -4.78 -6.81 -2.77
CA GLY A 80 -3.61 -6.65 -3.65
C GLY A 80 -2.28 -6.55 -2.93
N ASN A 81 -1.79 -7.68 -2.44
CA ASN A 81 -0.39 -7.87 -2.04
C ASN A 81 0.34 -8.60 -3.16
#